data_AF-A0A9E5R2J9-F1
#
_entry.id   AF-A0A9E5R2J9-F1
#
_cell.length_a   1.000
_cell.length_b   1.000
_cell.length_c   1.000
_cell.angle_alpha   90.00
_cell.angle_beta   90.00
_cell.angle_gamma   90.00
#
_symmetry.space_group_name_H-M   'P 1'
#
loop_
_entity.id
_entity.type
_entity.pdbx_description
1 polymer ?
#
loop_
_entity_poly.entity_id
_entity_poly.type
_entity_poly.pdbx_seq_one_letter_code
_entity_poly.pdbx_strand_id
1 'polypeptide(L)'
;MPFSFIQTALAHLEKANYAGYFEAMDQVEMPKPLRSTYAQLKGVFLAGQPPWDYAQKLETLAREAGRLLAPDEGSTPVPVPPDIFPKNLSGRQKEAFCKALIAAYLSLEDLAQFTLFKLDIPLNTITGERNLKNAVFDLVQYAEAQGRLAQMLAEVYEDKGQNLQIQAFVEGLRD
;
A
#
# COMPACT_ATOMS: atom_id res chain seq x y z
N MET A 1 6.30 -12.38 -14.71
CA MET A 1 5.54 -12.09 -13.49
C MET A 1 4.09 -11.81 -13.86
N PRO A 2 3.11 -12.61 -13.42
CA PRO A 2 1.70 -12.49 -13.82
C PRO A 2 1.07 -11.14 -13.40
N PHE A 3 1.59 -10.52 -12.34
CA PHE A 3 1.12 -9.25 -11.80
C PHE A 3 1.28 -8.06 -12.76
N SER A 4 2.34 -8.04 -13.57
CA SER A 4 2.59 -6.95 -14.54
C SER A 4 1.51 -6.90 -15.63
N PHE A 5 1.04 -8.05 -16.10
CA PHE A 5 -0.02 -8.13 -17.11
C PHE A 5 -1.38 -7.65 -16.58
N ILE A 6 -1.65 -7.87 -15.29
CA ILE A 6 -2.89 -7.40 -14.63
C ILE A 6 -2.91 -5.88 -14.52
N GLN A 7 -1.78 -5.24 -14.18
CA GLN A 7 -1.68 -3.77 -14.21
C GLN A 7 -1.82 -3.21 -15.62
N THR A 8 -1.21 -3.86 -16.62
CA THR A 8 -1.39 -3.46 -18.02
C THR A 8 -2.86 -3.56 -18.44
N ALA A 9 -3.57 -4.63 -18.06
CA ALA A 9 -5.00 -4.78 -18.29
C ALA A 9 -5.81 -3.62 -17.66
N LEU A 10 -5.56 -3.28 -16.40
CA LEU A 10 -6.25 -2.16 -15.73
C LEU A 10 -6.01 -0.82 -16.44
N ALA A 11 -4.78 -0.54 -16.88
CA ALA A 11 -4.47 0.68 -17.64
C ALA A 11 -5.20 0.75 -19.00
N HIS A 12 -5.52 -0.40 -19.60
CA HIS A 12 -6.35 -0.46 -20.80
C HIS A 12 -7.83 -0.11 -20.53
N LEU A 13 -8.37 -0.44 -19.35
CA LEU A 13 -9.74 -0.07 -18.96
C LEU A 13 -9.92 1.43 -18.79
N GLU A 14 -8.93 2.14 -18.24
CA GLU A 14 -8.95 3.62 -18.13
C GLU A 14 -9.06 4.30 -19.51
N LYS A 15 -8.53 3.66 -20.55
CA LYS A 15 -8.59 4.13 -21.93
C LYS A 15 -9.79 3.57 -22.71
N ALA A 16 -10.72 2.89 -22.03
CA ALA A 16 -11.82 2.13 -22.63
C ALA A 16 -11.38 1.13 -23.72
N ASN A 17 -10.13 0.66 -23.64
CA ASN A 17 -9.55 -0.28 -24.58
C ASN A 17 -9.76 -1.72 -24.09
N TYR A 18 -10.98 -2.22 -24.25
CA TYR A 18 -11.34 -3.57 -23.82
C TYR A 18 -10.59 -4.68 -24.56
N ALA A 19 -10.21 -4.45 -25.83
CA ALA A 19 -9.42 -5.41 -26.60
C ALA A 19 -8.05 -5.64 -25.96
N GLY A 20 -7.32 -4.55 -25.66
CA GLY A 20 -6.03 -4.62 -24.98
C GLY A 20 -6.13 -5.20 -23.56
N TYR A 21 -7.24 -4.95 -22.86
CA TYR A 21 -7.52 -5.61 -21.58
C TYR A 21 -7.56 -7.14 -21.73
N PHE A 22 -8.32 -7.65 -22.70
CA PHE A 22 -8.45 -9.09 -22.90
C PHE A 22 -7.15 -9.73 -23.36
N GLU A 23 -6.35 -9.07 -24.21
CA GLU A 23 -5.03 -9.53 -24.62
C GLU A 23 -4.05 -9.67 -23.45
N ALA A 24 -4.03 -8.69 -22.55
CA ALA A 24 -3.19 -8.74 -21.36
C ALA A 24 -3.67 -9.83 -20.39
N MET A 25 -4.98 -9.99 -20.21
CA MET A 25 -5.56 -11.02 -19.33
C MET A 25 -5.43 -12.45 -19.88
N ASP A 26 -5.29 -12.63 -21.21
CA ASP A 26 -5.04 -13.96 -21.82
C ASP A 26 -3.62 -14.47 -21.51
N GLN A 27 -2.68 -13.55 -21.29
CA GLN A 27 -1.30 -13.86 -20.85
C GLN A 27 -1.21 -14.19 -19.35
N VAL A 28 -2.28 -13.93 -18.59
CA VAL A 28 -2.36 -14.25 -17.17
C VAL A 28 -2.91 -15.67 -17.01
N GLU A 29 -2.20 -16.53 -16.29
CA GLU A 29 -2.71 -17.85 -15.92
C GLU A 29 -3.92 -17.70 -14.99
N MET A 30 -5.12 -17.68 -15.57
CA MET A 30 -6.33 -17.42 -14.79
C MET A 30 -6.59 -18.48 -13.72
N PRO A 31 -6.84 -18.06 -12.47
CA PRO A 31 -7.18 -18.98 -11.39
C PRO A 31 -8.56 -19.60 -11.64
N LYS A 32 -8.69 -20.90 -11.32
CA LYS A 32 -9.91 -21.70 -11.53
C LYS A 32 -11.23 -21.00 -11.14
N PRO A 33 -11.36 -20.34 -9.98
CA PRO A 33 -12.62 -19.68 -9.61
C PRO A 33 -13.01 -18.52 -10.53
N LEU A 34 -12.06 -17.87 -11.21
CA LEU A 34 -12.33 -16.68 -12.04
C LEU A 34 -12.48 -16.97 -13.53
N ARG A 35 -12.07 -18.16 -13.99
CA ARG A 35 -12.15 -18.55 -15.40
C ARG A 35 -13.57 -18.45 -15.95
N SER A 36 -14.57 -18.87 -15.17
CA SER A 36 -15.98 -18.82 -15.58
C SER A 36 -16.45 -17.37 -15.77
N THR A 37 -16.13 -16.49 -14.82
CA THR A 37 -16.49 -15.07 -14.86
C THR A 37 -15.79 -14.37 -16.02
N TYR A 38 -14.51 -14.65 -16.26
CA TYR A 38 -13.78 -14.12 -17.41
C TYR A 38 -14.36 -14.56 -18.74
N ALA A 39 -14.67 -15.86 -18.91
CA ALA A 39 -15.27 -16.37 -20.13
C ALA A 39 -16.63 -15.72 -20.42
N GLN A 40 -17.44 -15.52 -19.38
CA GLN A 40 -18.72 -14.81 -19.49
C GLN A 40 -18.52 -13.35 -19.92
N LEU A 41 -17.61 -12.62 -19.28
CA LEU A 41 -17.32 -11.23 -19.62
C LEU A 41 -16.75 -11.12 -21.04
N LYS A 42 -15.80 -11.97 -21.43
CA LYS A 42 -15.24 -12.02 -22.80
C LYS A 42 -16.32 -12.29 -23.84
N GLY A 43 -17.26 -13.19 -23.54
CA GLY A 43 -18.42 -13.45 -24.40
C GLY A 43 -19.31 -12.21 -24.59
N VAL A 44 -19.55 -11.43 -23.53
CA VAL A 44 -20.32 -10.18 -23.60
C VAL A 44 -19.61 -9.12 -24.47
N PHE A 45 -18.28 -9.04 -24.41
CA PHE A 45 -17.51 -8.16 -25.30
C PHE A 45 -17.60 -8.58 -26.76
N LEU A 46 -17.46 -9.88 -27.04
CA LEU A 46 -17.59 -10.43 -28.40
C LEU A 46 -19.00 -10.23 -28.98
N ALA A 47 -20.03 -10.21 -28.12
CA ALA A 47 -21.40 -9.91 -28.52
C ALA A 47 -21.63 -8.41 -28.80
N GLY A 48 -20.68 -7.53 -28.50
CA GLY A 48 -20.75 -6.10 -28.81
C GLY A 48 -21.75 -5.28 -27.98
N GLN A 49 -22.38 -5.87 -26.97
CA GLN A 49 -23.34 -5.20 -26.08
C GLN A 49 -22.89 -5.24 -24.61
N PRO A 50 -21.83 -4.51 -24.24
CA PRO A 50 -21.43 -4.42 -22.84
C PRO A 50 -22.47 -3.65 -22.02
N PRO A 51 -22.87 -4.15 -20.84
CA PRO A 51 -23.70 -3.37 -19.91
C PRO A 51 -22.97 -2.11 -19.44
N TRP A 52 -23.70 -1.13 -18.89
CA TRP A 52 -23.11 0.13 -18.40
C TRP A 52 -22.06 -0.08 -17.28
N ASP A 53 -22.19 -1.17 -16.50
CA ASP A 53 -21.26 -1.56 -15.43
C ASP A 53 -20.12 -2.47 -15.93
N TYR A 54 -19.98 -2.67 -17.24
CA TYR A 54 -19.06 -3.66 -17.78
C TYR A 54 -17.60 -3.40 -17.42
N ALA A 55 -17.16 -2.14 -17.47
CA ALA A 55 -15.80 -1.75 -17.08
C ALA A 55 -15.52 -2.03 -15.59
N GLN A 56 -16.50 -1.78 -14.70
CA GLN A 56 -16.39 -2.09 -13.27
C GLN A 56 -16.26 -3.59 -13.01
N LYS A 57 -16.99 -4.43 -13.77
CA LYS A 57 -16.87 -5.88 -13.68
C LYS A 57 -15.51 -6.40 -14.14
N LEU A 58 -14.96 -5.82 -15.22
CA LEU A 58 -13.62 -6.15 -15.69
C LEU A 58 -12.56 -5.72 -14.67
N GLU A 59 -12.68 -4.52 -14.10
CA GLU A 59 -11.77 -4.04 -13.06
C GLU A 59 -11.80 -4.96 -11.82
N THR A 60 -13.00 -5.33 -11.37
CA THR A 60 -13.18 -6.22 -10.22
C THR A 60 -12.53 -7.58 -10.47
N LEU A 61 -12.74 -8.15 -11.66
CA LEU A 61 -12.13 -9.42 -12.06
C LEU A 61 -10.60 -9.34 -12.07
N ALA A 62 -10.02 -8.30 -12.67
CA ALA A 62 -8.57 -8.12 -12.75
C ALA A 62 -7.94 -7.97 -11.36
N ARG A 63 -8.57 -7.20 -10.46
CA ARG A 63 -8.12 -7.06 -9.07
C ARG A 63 -8.21 -8.38 -8.31
N GLU A 64 -9.29 -9.13 -8.47
CA GLU A 64 -9.45 -10.43 -7.81
C GLU A 64 -8.47 -11.47 -8.34
N ALA A 65 -8.19 -11.45 -9.66
CA ALA A 65 -7.16 -12.28 -10.26
C ALA A 65 -5.77 -11.94 -9.71
N GLY A 66 -5.47 -10.65 -9.53
CA GLY A 66 -4.22 -10.18 -8.90
C GLY A 66 -4.09 -10.72 -7.48
N ARG A 67 -5.16 -10.62 -6.68
CA ARG A 67 -5.21 -11.13 -5.32
C ARG A 67 -5.01 -12.65 -5.23
N LEU A 68 -5.59 -13.42 -6.14
CA LEU A 68 -5.51 -14.88 -6.13
C LEU A 68 -4.20 -15.42 -6.69
N LEU A 69 -3.57 -14.71 -7.63
CA LEU A 69 -2.29 -15.09 -8.24
C LEU A 69 -1.08 -14.55 -7.46
N ALA A 70 -1.29 -13.56 -6.61
CA ALA A 70 -0.35 -13.14 -5.56
C ALA A 70 -1.00 -13.37 -4.18
N PRO A 71 -1.20 -14.64 -3.76
CA PRO A 71 -1.84 -14.93 -2.46
C PRO A 71 -1.00 -14.51 -1.25
N ASP A 72 0.25 -14.04 -1.44
CA ASP A 72 1.19 -13.72 -0.37
C ASP A 72 1.83 -12.31 -0.47
N GLU A 73 1.47 -11.46 -1.45
CA GLU A 73 2.04 -10.09 -1.58
C GLU A 73 0.98 -9.05 -1.97
N GLY A 74 0.14 -8.55 -1.03
CA GLY A 74 -0.75 -7.45 -1.44
C GLY A 74 -1.83 -6.93 -0.49
N SER A 75 -1.53 -6.74 0.79
CA SER A 75 -2.01 -5.54 1.50
C SER A 75 -0.87 -4.57 1.79
N THR A 76 0.29 -4.72 1.13
CA THR A 76 1.32 -3.69 1.17
C THR A 76 0.91 -2.55 0.25
N PRO A 77 0.77 -1.31 0.77
CA PRO A 77 0.68 -0.15 -0.08
C PRO A 77 1.95 -0.08 -0.92
N VAL A 78 1.82 0.42 -2.15
CA VAL A 78 2.92 0.62 -3.12
C VAL A 78 4.16 1.08 -2.34
N PRO A 79 5.32 0.37 -2.40
CA PRO A 79 6.50 0.80 -1.66
C PRO A 79 6.87 2.19 -2.16
N VAL A 80 6.61 3.17 -1.32
CA VAL A 80 6.98 4.56 -1.56
C VAL A 80 8.51 4.58 -1.58
N PRO A 81 9.14 4.92 -2.72
CA PRO A 81 10.59 4.93 -2.79
C PRO A 81 11.13 5.86 -1.68
N PRO A 82 12.18 5.45 -0.94
CA PRO A 82 12.70 6.21 0.19
C PRO A 82 13.16 7.63 -0.21
N ASP A 83 13.39 7.88 -1.51
CA ASP A 83 13.70 9.18 -2.10
C ASP A 83 12.60 10.24 -1.97
N ILE A 84 11.34 9.88 -1.71
CA ILE A 84 10.25 10.87 -1.51
C ILE A 84 10.28 11.42 -0.07
N PHE A 85 10.92 10.74 0.87
CA PHE A 85 10.96 11.18 2.25
C PHE A 85 12.11 12.15 2.49
N PRO A 86 11.83 13.36 3.02
CA PRO A 86 12.89 14.29 3.36
C PRO A 86 13.75 13.71 4.49
N LYS A 87 15.08 13.88 4.37
CA LYS A 87 16.04 13.46 5.39
C LYS A 87 15.85 14.17 6.74
N ASN A 88 15.20 15.33 6.75
CA ASN A 88 14.90 16.11 7.94
C ASN A 88 13.43 16.54 7.91
N LEU A 89 12.71 16.28 9.01
CA LEU A 89 11.35 16.80 9.17
C LEU A 89 11.38 18.14 9.89
N SER A 90 10.59 19.10 9.41
CA SER A 90 10.37 20.36 10.16
C SER A 90 9.58 20.09 11.44
N GLY A 91 9.69 20.96 12.45
CA GLY A 91 8.99 20.77 13.75
C GLY A 91 7.48 20.50 13.62
N ARG A 92 6.80 21.15 12.66
CA ARG A 92 5.38 20.87 12.35
C ARG A 92 5.15 19.49 11.75
N GLN A 93 6.06 19.02 10.89
CA GLN A 93 5.98 17.70 10.27
C GLN A 93 6.24 16.60 11.31
N LYS A 94 7.18 16.80 12.24
CA LYS A 94 7.39 15.88 13.36
C LYS A 94 6.14 15.74 14.22
N GLU A 95 5.46 16.85 14.52
CA GLU A 95 4.21 16.82 15.27
C GLU A 95 3.11 16.05 14.52
N ALA A 96 2.95 16.31 13.22
CA ALA A 96 1.99 15.60 12.37
C ALA A 96 2.31 14.10 12.30
N PHE A 97 3.59 13.74 12.16
CA PHE A 97 4.03 12.35 12.13
C PHE A 97 3.82 11.63 13.45
N CYS A 98 4.13 12.28 14.58
CA CYS A 98 3.83 11.73 15.90
C CYS A 98 2.34 11.50 16.09
N LYS A 99 1.48 12.46 15.70
CA LYS A 99 0.02 12.30 15.74
C LYS A 99 -0.45 11.14 14.86
N ALA A 100 0.10 11.01 13.65
CA ALA A 100 -0.25 9.93 12.74
C ALA A 100 0.17 8.56 13.29
N LEU A 101 1.37 8.47 13.89
CA LEU A 101 1.85 7.27 14.59
C LEU A 101 0.96 6.91 15.79
N ILE A 102 0.58 7.86 16.63
CA ILE A 102 -0.32 7.60 17.77
C ILE A 102 -1.71 7.15 17.28
N ALA A 103 -2.17 7.67 16.14
CA ALA A 103 -3.43 7.26 15.52
C ALA A 103 -3.33 5.88 14.82
N ALA A 104 -2.15 5.51 14.35
CA ALA A 104 -1.88 4.22 13.69
C ALA A 104 -1.58 3.09 14.70
N TYR A 105 -0.87 3.42 15.77
CA TYR A 105 -0.45 2.52 16.84
C TYR A 105 -1.15 2.94 18.13
N LEU A 106 -2.33 2.36 18.39
CA LEU A 106 -3.14 2.70 19.57
C LEU A 106 -2.54 2.23 20.90
N SER A 107 -1.47 1.43 20.87
CA SER A 107 -0.87 0.83 22.07
C SER A 107 0.65 0.74 21.96
N LEU A 108 1.29 0.79 23.12
CA LEU A 108 2.77 0.77 23.24
C LEU A 108 3.33 -0.58 22.79
N GLU A 109 2.58 -1.66 22.98
CA GLU A 109 2.90 -3.00 22.46
C GLU A 109 2.90 -3.05 20.93
N ASP A 110 1.94 -2.40 20.27
CA ASP A 110 1.86 -2.31 18.80
C ASP A 110 3.09 -1.57 18.25
N LEU A 111 3.47 -0.47 18.92
CA LEU A 111 4.69 0.27 18.59
C LEU A 111 5.96 -0.56 18.84
N ALA A 112 6.03 -1.31 19.94
CA ALA A 112 7.18 -2.12 20.29
C ALA A 112 7.36 -3.32 19.35
N GLN A 113 6.26 -3.96 18.94
CA GLN A 113 6.28 -4.97 17.90
C GLN A 113 6.76 -4.37 16.57
N PHE A 114 6.23 -3.22 16.17
CA PHE A 114 6.68 -2.54 14.96
C PHE A 114 8.19 -2.27 14.98
N THR A 115 8.72 -1.64 16.02
CA THR A 115 10.16 -1.34 16.06
C THR A 115 11.02 -2.61 16.10
N LEU A 116 10.55 -3.67 16.76
CA LEU A 116 11.29 -4.93 16.82
C LEU A 116 11.27 -5.68 15.48
N PHE A 117 10.11 -5.78 14.82
CA PHE A 117 9.95 -6.57 13.59
C PHE A 117 10.40 -5.83 12.33
N LYS A 118 10.24 -4.51 12.29
CA LYS A 118 10.56 -3.68 11.13
C LYS A 118 11.93 -3.04 11.26
N LEU A 119 12.14 -2.30 12.34
CA LEU A 119 13.39 -1.57 12.57
C LEU A 119 14.53 -2.43 13.16
N ASP A 120 14.26 -3.68 13.53
CA ASP A 120 15.17 -4.59 14.26
C ASP A 120 15.69 -3.98 15.58
N ILE A 121 14.93 -3.05 16.18
CA ILE A 121 15.32 -2.32 17.38
C ILE A 121 14.20 -2.41 18.41
N PRO A 122 14.44 -3.00 19.59
CA PRO A 122 13.43 -3.04 20.64
C PRO A 122 13.18 -1.62 21.16
N LEU A 123 11.91 -1.23 21.26
CA LEU A 123 11.51 0.10 21.74
C LEU A 123 12.16 0.47 23.08
N ASN A 124 12.36 -0.51 23.96
CA ASN A 124 13.01 -0.35 25.27
C ASN A 124 14.48 0.11 25.21
N THR A 125 15.14 -0.01 24.05
CA THR A 125 16.50 0.54 23.85
C THR A 125 16.49 1.99 23.40
N ILE A 126 15.36 2.47 22.89
CA ILE A 126 15.19 3.84 22.41
C ILE A 126 14.57 4.69 23.52
N THR A 127 13.50 4.20 24.14
CA THR A 127 12.78 4.89 25.21
C THR A 127 12.52 3.97 26.39
N GLY A 128 12.83 4.44 27.60
CA GLY A 128 12.44 3.78 28.85
C GLY A 128 11.03 4.18 29.31
N GLU A 129 10.29 4.96 28.52
CA GLU A 129 9.01 5.53 28.93
C GLU A 129 7.84 4.59 28.68
N ARG A 130 6.93 4.53 29.66
CA ARG A 130 5.67 3.76 29.58
C ARG A 130 4.54 4.53 28.88
N ASN A 131 4.84 5.69 28.32
CA ASN A 131 3.85 6.57 27.72
C ASN A 131 3.99 6.59 26.20
N LEU A 132 2.94 6.15 25.49
CA LEU A 132 2.95 6.01 24.03
C LEU A 132 3.33 7.31 23.32
N LYS A 133 2.81 8.45 23.79
CA LYS A 133 3.12 9.76 23.17
C LYS A 133 4.60 10.10 23.22
N ASN A 134 5.22 9.91 24.38
CA ASN A 134 6.62 10.21 24.54
C ASN A 134 7.49 9.16 23.85
N ALA A 135 7.11 7.88 23.92
CA ALA A 135 7.81 6.80 23.23
C ALA A 135 7.86 7.02 21.70
N VAL A 136 6.73 7.44 21.11
CA VAL A 136 6.66 7.82 19.69
C VAL A 136 7.56 9.03 19.39
N PHE A 137 7.54 10.06 20.25
CA PHE A 137 8.37 11.24 20.04
C PHE A 137 9.88 10.93 20.11
N ASP A 138 10.29 10.13 21.10
CA ASP A 138 11.67 9.69 21.27
C ASP A 138 12.12 8.80 20.09
N LEU A 139 11.23 7.92 19.62
CA LEU A 139 11.47 7.09 18.44
C LEU A 139 11.71 7.92 17.18
N VAL A 140 10.89 8.95 16.95
CA VAL A 140 11.07 9.87 15.82
C VAL A 140 12.38 10.65 15.94
N GLN A 141 12.72 11.10 17.15
CA GLN A 141 13.98 11.80 17.41
C GLN A 141 15.20 10.90 17.16
N TYR A 142 15.14 9.66 17.62
CA TYR A 142 16.18 8.65 17.43
C TYR A 142 16.36 8.32 15.95
N ALA A 143 15.26 8.12 15.21
CA ALA A 143 15.30 7.85 13.78
C ALA A 143 15.91 9.03 12.99
N GLU A 144 15.63 10.27 13.39
CA GLU A 144 16.27 11.45 12.80
C GLU A 144 17.77 11.51 13.13
N ALA A 145 18.15 11.31 14.40
CA ALA A 145 19.54 11.34 14.83
C ALA A 145 20.41 10.27 14.13
N GLN A 146 19.82 9.12 13.81
CA GLN A 146 20.46 8.02 13.08
C GLN A 146 20.38 8.18 11.55
N GLY A 147 19.70 9.22 11.03
CA GLY A 147 19.45 9.38 9.60
C GLY A 147 18.56 8.29 8.99
N ARG A 148 17.83 7.56 9.83
CA ARG A 148 16.90 6.47 9.48
C ARG A 148 15.44 6.92 9.38
N LEU A 149 15.18 8.21 9.48
CA LEU A 149 13.83 8.78 9.42
C LEU A 149 13.07 8.39 8.15
N ALA A 150 13.74 8.45 6.99
CA ALA A 150 13.16 8.04 5.70
C ALA A 150 12.83 6.54 5.67
N GLN A 151 13.70 5.70 6.23
CA GLN A 151 13.48 4.26 6.34
C GLN A 151 12.30 3.97 7.27
N MET A 152 12.24 4.63 8.43
CA MET A 152 11.14 4.50 9.37
C MET A 152 9.82 4.94 8.73
N LEU A 153 9.81 6.04 7.99
CA LEU A 153 8.62 6.51 7.28
C LEU A 153 8.13 5.50 6.23
N ALA A 154 9.05 4.93 5.45
CA ALA A 154 8.74 3.88 4.49
C ALA A 154 8.11 2.67 5.19
N GLU A 155 8.72 2.19 6.27
CA GLU A 155 8.25 1.03 7.02
C GLU A 155 6.89 1.27 7.70
N VAL A 156 6.68 2.47 8.25
CA VAL A 156 5.38 2.88 8.82
C VAL A 156 4.32 2.97 7.73
N TYR A 157 4.69 3.47 6.55
CA TYR A 157 3.79 3.51 5.40
C TYR A 157 3.49 2.11 4.88
N GLU A 158 4.46 1.20 4.83
CA GLU A 158 4.23 -0.18 4.43
C GLU A 158 3.35 -0.95 5.41
N ASP A 159 3.52 -0.71 6.72
CA ASP A 159 2.74 -1.40 7.76
C ASP A 159 1.34 -0.80 7.95
N LYS A 160 1.23 0.54 7.99
CA LYS A 160 0.01 1.28 8.33
C LYS A 160 -0.37 2.33 7.29
N GLY A 161 0.05 2.20 6.04
CA GLY A 161 -0.28 3.13 4.96
C GLY A 161 -1.76 3.13 4.54
N GLN A 162 -2.57 2.21 5.08
CA GLN A 162 -4.03 2.31 5.00
C GLN A 162 -4.61 3.33 6.01
N ASN A 163 -3.82 3.82 6.95
CA ASN A 163 -4.27 4.84 7.89
C ASN A 163 -4.34 6.21 7.21
N LEU A 164 -5.53 6.83 7.24
CA LEU A 164 -5.78 8.15 6.65
C LEU A 164 -4.82 9.23 7.15
N GLN A 165 -4.34 9.14 8.40
CA GLN A 165 -3.38 10.11 8.96
C GLN A 165 -1.99 9.95 8.34
N ILE A 166 -1.55 8.70 8.11
CA ILE A 166 -0.27 8.41 7.46
C ILE A 166 -0.32 8.83 5.99
N GLN A 167 -1.42 8.53 5.29
CA GLN A 167 -1.59 8.98 3.90
C GLN A 167 -1.59 10.50 3.77
N ALA A 168 -2.38 11.20 4.58
CA ALA A 168 -2.44 12.66 4.57
C ALA A 168 -1.07 13.29 4.85
N PHE A 169 -0.28 12.67 5.73
CA PHE A 169 1.08 13.10 6.00
C PHE A 169 2.00 12.93 4.78
N VAL A 170 2.01 11.76 4.15
CA VAL A 170 2.84 11.48 2.96
C VAL A 170 2.43 12.34 1.78
N GLU A 171 1.14 12.58 1.59
CA GLU A 171 0.63 13.48 0.55
C GLU A 171 1.10 14.92 0.78
N GLY A 172 1.11 15.38 2.03
CA GLY A 172 1.64 16.69 2.42
C GLY A 172 3.17 16.85 2.33
N LEU A 173 3.92 15.76 2.10
CA LEU A 173 5.37 15.80 1.84
C LEU A 173 5.69 15.95 0.35
N ARG A 174 4.71 15.77 -0.53
CA ARG A 174 4.88 15.73 -2.00
C ARG A 174 4.71 17.09 -2.68
N ASP A 175 4.47 18.15 -1.90
CA ASP A 175 4.30 19.56 -2.33
C ASP A 175 5.60 20.36 -2.15
#